data_AF-A0A822ZKD1-F1
#
_entry.id   AF-A0A822ZKD1-F1
#
_cell.length_a   1.000
_cell.length_b   1.000
_cell.length_c   1.000
_cell.angle_alpha   90.00
_cell.angle_beta   90.00
_cell.angle_gamma   90.00
#
_symmetry.space_group_name_H-M   'P 1'
#
loop_
_entity.id
_entity.type
_entity.pdbx_description
1 polymer ?
#
loop_
_entity_poly.entity_id
_entity_poly.type
_entity_poly.pdbx_seq_one_letter_code
_entity_poly.pdbx_strand_id
1 'polypeptide(L)'
;MGIPPTITLVVAQKRHQTRLFPKDRNQGGPTGNVHPGTVVDTTIVHPWEFDFYLCSHYGSLGTSKPTHYHVLWDEHRFTSDDLQSVIYNLCFTFARCTKPVSLVPPVYYADLVAYRGRQYYEALEGSALSASSSSLSTSSRTTLSSSSFDQSVILKLHKDLENVMFFC
;
A
#
# COMPACT_ATOMS: atom_id res chain seq x y z
N MET A 1 6.45 -11.87 33.01
CA MET A 1 6.97 -10.81 32.12
C MET A 1 7.27 -11.48 30.79
N GLY A 2 6.52 -11.15 29.73
CA GLY A 2 6.73 -11.74 28.40
C GLY A 2 7.95 -11.12 27.71
N ILE A 3 8.61 -11.89 26.84
CA ILE A 3 9.71 -11.39 26.00
C ILE A 3 9.09 -10.40 24.99
N PRO A 4 9.59 -9.16 24.86
CA PRO A 4 9.09 -8.23 23.86
C PRO A 4 9.39 -8.79 22.45
N PRO A 5 8.43 -8.75 21.51
CA PRO A 5 8.65 -9.21 20.16
C PRO A 5 9.65 -8.30 19.44
N THR A 6 10.45 -8.88 18.56
CA THR A 6 11.33 -8.14 17.65
C THR A 6 10.52 -7.53 16.50
N ILE A 7 10.89 -6.32 16.06
CA ILE A 7 10.16 -5.54 15.05
C ILE A 7 11.11 -5.06 13.95
N THR A 8 10.62 -5.15 12.70
CA THR A 8 11.23 -4.50 11.52
C THR A 8 10.18 -3.59 10.89
N LEU A 9 10.51 -2.32 10.67
CA LEU A 9 9.64 -1.31 10.07
C LEU A 9 10.13 -0.98 8.66
N VAL A 10 9.30 -1.26 7.66
CA VAL A 10 9.59 -0.99 6.25
C VAL A 10 8.50 -0.11 5.66
N VAL A 11 8.89 1.00 5.03
CA VAL A 11 8.01 1.87 4.25
C VAL A 11 8.02 1.42 2.81
N ALA A 12 6.83 1.21 2.23
CA ALA A 12 6.66 0.86 0.83
C ALA A 12 6.07 2.03 0.04
N GLN A 13 6.90 2.69 -0.78
CA GLN A 13 6.49 3.79 -1.63
C GLN A 13 6.30 3.32 -3.07
N LYS A 14 5.05 3.02 -3.44
CA LYS A 14 4.68 2.67 -4.82
C LYS A 14 4.62 3.87 -5.75
N ARG A 15 4.36 5.09 -5.24
CA ARG A 15 4.14 6.29 -6.06
C ARG A 15 5.36 7.22 -6.00
N HIS A 16 6.28 7.04 -6.95
CA HIS A 16 7.44 7.93 -7.17
C HIS A 16 7.71 8.12 -8.68
N GLN A 17 8.80 8.82 -9.02
CA GLN A 17 9.18 9.14 -10.40
C GLN A 17 10.16 8.14 -11.03
N THR A 18 10.92 7.38 -10.23
CA THR A 18 11.87 6.36 -10.72
C THR A 18 11.22 5.32 -11.64
N ARG A 19 11.89 4.98 -12.74
CA ARG A 19 11.55 3.90 -13.68
C ARG A 19 12.81 3.11 -14.01
N LEU A 20 12.66 1.81 -14.23
CA LEU A 20 13.75 0.91 -14.58
C LEU A 20 13.53 0.38 -16.00
N PHE A 21 14.59 0.40 -16.79
CA PHE A 21 14.59 -0.09 -18.17
C PHE A 21 15.68 -1.15 -18.33
N PRO A 22 15.42 -2.24 -19.08
CA PRO A 22 16.47 -3.16 -19.48
C PRO A 22 17.54 -2.40 -20.27
N LYS A 23 18.81 -2.76 -20.07
CA LYS A 23 19.93 -2.18 -20.84
C LYS A 23 19.78 -2.48 -22.34
N ASP A 24 19.45 -3.73 -22.66
CA ASP A 24 19.18 -4.20 -24.01
C ASP A 24 17.75 -4.72 -24.13
N ARG A 25 17.12 -4.52 -25.30
CA ARG A 25 15.72 -4.96 -25.53
C ARG A 25 15.53 -6.47 -25.34
N ASN A 26 16.59 -7.25 -25.55
CA ASN A 26 16.57 -8.72 -25.41
C ASN A 26 16.61 -9.19 -23.94
N GLN A 27 16.93 -8.30 -23.00
CA GLN A 27 16.98 -8.58 -21.56
C GLN A 27 15.69 -8.14 -20.84
N GLY A 28 14.70 -7.63 -21.59
CA GLY A 28 13.40 -7.22 -21.08
C GLY A 28 12.35 -8.31 -21.25
N GLY A 29 11.27 -8.17 -20.48
CA GLY A 29 10.05 -8.94 -20.72
C GLY A 29 9.35 -8.55 -22.03
N PRO A 30 8.29 -9.28 -22.42
CA PRO A 30 7.59 -9.06 -23.69
C PRO A 30 7.07 -7.63 -23.91
N THR A 31 6.86 -6.88 -22.83
CA THR A 31 6.37 -5.48 -22.86
C THR A 31 7.50 -4.45 -22.82
N GLY A 32 8.77 -4.87 -22.89
CA GLY A 32 9.95 -4.00 -22.80
C GLY A 32 10.29 -3.54 -21.37
N ASN A 33 9.56 -4.05 -20.37
CA ASN A 33 9.82 -3.79 -18.96
C ASN A 33 10.92 -4.71 -18.41
N VAL A 34 11.53 -4.33 -17.30
CA VAL A 34 12.39 -5.23 -16.52
C VAL A 34 11.60 -6.46 -16.03
N HIS A 35 12.28 -7.58 -15.83
CA HIS A 35 11.63 -8.80 -15.35
C HIS A 35 11.10 -8.62 -13.91
N PRO A 36 9.97 -9.26 -13.56
CA PRO A 36 9.55 -9.34 -12.16
C PRO A 36 10.65 -9.97 -11.30
N GLY A 37 10.89 -9.41 -10.12
CA GLY A 37 12.01 -9.78 -9.26
C GLY A 37 13.27 -8.94 -9.48
N THR A 38 13.27 -7.99 -10.44
CA THR A 38 14.37 -7.04 -10.58
C THR A 38 14.47 -6.17 -9.35
N VAL A 39 15.64 -6.22 -8.69
CA VAL A 39 16.00 -5.37 -7.56
C VAL A 39 17.09 -4.37 -7.97
N VAL A 40 17.01 -3.16 -7.43
CA VAL A 40 18.09 -2.17 -7.47
C VAL A 40 18.30 -1.63 -6.06
N ASP A 41 19.40 -2.03 -5.43
CA ASP A 41 19.84 -1.62 -4.09
C ASP A 41 21.20 -0.92 -4.11
N THR A 42 21.63 -0.46 -5.28
CA THR A 42 22.91 0.25 -5.48
C THR A 42 22.73 1.46 -6.40
N THR A 43 23.65 2.42 -6.30
CA THR A 43 23.78 3.62 -7.17
C THR A 43 22.66 4.67 -7.06
N ILE A 44 21.40 4.26 -7.20
CA ILE A 44 20.22 5.15 -7.22
C ILE A 44 19.37 5.07 -5.95
N VAL A 45 19.97 4.55 -4.89
CA VAL A 45 19.37 4.38 -3.55
C VAL A 45 20.02 5.35 -2.56
N HIS A 46 19.54 5.41 -1.32
CA HIS A 46 20.13 6.26 -0.31
C HIS A 46 21.59 5.84 -0.02
N PRO A 47 22.52 6.79 0.11
CA PRO A 47 23.95 6.47 0.28
C PRO A 47 24.31 5.79 1.61
N TRP A 48 23.44 5.89 2.63
CA TRP A 48 23.74 5.44 4.00
C TRP A 48 22.62 4.64 4.67
N GLU A 49 21.41 4.68 4.12
CA GLU A 49 20.25 4.03 4.72
C GLU A 49 19.94 2.77 3.93
N PHE A 50 19.17 1.87 4.53
CA PHE A 50 18.80 0.63 3.88
C PHE A 50 17.51 0.83 3.08
N ASP A 51 17.66 1.10 1.80
CA ASP A 51 16.55 1.18 0.85
C ASP A 51 16.88 0.48 -0.49
N PHE A 52 15.82 0.09 -1.20
CA PHE A 52 15.94 -0.58 -2.49
C PHE A 52 14.67 -0.46 -3.31
N TYR A 53 14.81 -0.57 -4.62
CA TYR A 53 13.69 -0.68 -5.55
C TYR A 53 13.46 -2.14 -5.90
N LEU A 54 12.20 -2.57 -5.88
CA LEU A 54 11.80 -3.90 -6.33
C LEU A 54 10.67 -3.80 -7.36
N CYS A 55 10.91 -4.32 -8.55
CA CYS A 55 9.87 -4.53 -9.55
C CYS A 55 9.31 -5.95 -9.41
N SER A 56 8.28 -6.13 -8.56
CA SER A 56 7.75 -7.46 -8.23
C SER A 56 6.74 -8.05 -9.23
N HIS A 57 6.26 -7.27 -10.20
CA HIS A 57 5.09 -7.61 -11.02
C HIS A 57 5.37 -7.50 -12.52
N TYR A 58 4.52 -8.15 -13.33
CA TYR A 58 4.54 -8.02 -14.78
C TYR A 58 3.86 -6.71 -15.22
N GLY A 59 4.61 -5.82 -15.88
CA GLY A 59 4.04 -4.62 -16.50
C GLY A 59 3.25 -4.95 -17.76
N SER A 60 1.93 -5.09 -17.65
CA SER A 60 1.06 -5.41 -18.80
C SER A 60 0.84 -4.24 -19.75
N LEU A 61 0.85 -3.00 -19.24
CA LEU A 61 0.64 -1.80 -20.03
C LEU A 61 1.56 -0.67 -19.55
N GLY A 62 2.20 0.01 -20.50
CA GLY A 62 3.14 1.10 -20.22
C GLY A 62 4.41 0.64 -19.49
N THR A 63 5.06 1.59 -18.82
CA THR A 63 6.30 1.34 -18.05
C THR A 63 5.97 1.04 -16.59
N SER A 64 6.47 -0.10 -16.12
CA SER A 64 6.36 -0.56 -14.75
C SER A 64 6.99 0.43 -13.79
N LYS A 65 6.31 0.67 -12.68
CA LYS A 65 6.85 1.43 -11.57
C LYS A 65 7.29 0.43 -10.50
N PRO A 66 8.61 0.24 -10.26
CA PRO A 66 9.05 -0.56 -9.11
C PRO A 66 8.53 0.08 -7.83
N THR A 67 8.39 -0.68 -6.76
CA THR A 67 8.11 -0.11 -5.43
C THR A 67 9.43 0.16 -4.73
N HIS A 68 9.57 1.35 -4.17
CA HIS A 68 10.70 1.73 -3.32
C HIS A 68 10.43 1.29 -1.89
N TYR A 69 11.28 0.45 -1.33
CA TYR A 69 11.22 -0.01 0.05
C TYR A 69 12.33 0.66 0.84
N HIS A 70 11.98 1.21 2.00
CA HIS A 70 12.91 1.87 2.90
C HIS A 70 12.78 1.28 4.31
N VAL A 71 13.86 0.74 4.85
CA VAL A 71 13.90 0.13 6.18
C VAL A 71 14.23 1.20 7.21
N LEU A 72 13.24 1.58 8.02
CA LEU A 72 13.40 2.60 9.06
C LEU A 72 13.87 2.02 10.38
N TRP A 73 13.58 0.74 10.64
CA TRP A 73 13.94 0.05 11.86
C TRP A 73 14.09 -1.44 11.60
N ASP A 74 15.10 -2.09 12.17
CA ASP A 74 15.29 -3.53 12.01
C ASP A 74 15.97 -4.18 13.21
N GLU A 75 15.18 -4.79 14.09
CA GLU A 75 15.68 -5.57 15.23
C GLU A 75 16.06 -7.00 14.84
N HIS A 76 15.54 -7.51 13.73
CA HIS A 76 15.85 -8.85 13.24
C HIS A 76 17.23 -8.92 12.57
N ARG A 77 17.78 -7.77 12.19
CA ARG A 77 19.09 -7.64 11.51
C ARG A 77 19.12 -8.44 10.22
N PHE A 78 18.11 -8.26 9.39
CA PHE A 78 18.04 -8.86 8.07
C PHE A 78 19.23 -8.44 7.21
N THR A 79 19.72 -9.38 6.41
CA THR A 79 20.57 -9.04 5.28
C THR A 79 19.73 -8.43 4.16
N SER A 80 20.39 -7.76 3.19
CA SER A 80 19.72 -7.24 2.00
C SER A 80 18.95 -8.33 1.27
N ASP A 81 19.61 -9.45 0.99
CA ASP A 81 19.06 -10.59 0.25
C ASP A 81 17.86 -11.22 0.98
N ASP A 82 17.93 -11.36 2.30
CA ASP A 82 16.86 -11.97 3.09
C ASP A 82 15.59 -11.11 3.04
N LEU A 83 15.73 -9.80 3.31
CA LEU A 83 14.57 -8.91 3.34
C LEU A 83 13.96 -8.73 1.95
N GLN A 84 14.79 -8.56 0.92
CA GLN A 84 14.33 -8.46 -0.46
C GLN A 84 13.58 -9.74 -0.88
N SER A 85 14.09 -10.91 -0.52
CA SER A 85 13.45 -12.21 -0.81
C SER A 85 12.11 -12.35 -0.08
N VAL A 86 12.03 -12.00 1.21
CA VAL A 86 10.78 -12.01 1.98
C VAL A 86 9.74 -11.09 1.34
N ILE A 87 10.11 -9.85 1.02
CA ILE A 87 9.21 -8.87 0.40
C ILE A 87 8.75 -9.34 -1.00
N TYR A 88 9.66 -9.91 -1.80
CA TYR A 88 9.30 -10.44 -3.10
C TYR A 88 8.34 -11.62 -2.99
N ASN A 89 8.61 -12.57 -2.10
CA ASN A 89 7.74 -13.73 -1.86
C ASN A 89 6.34 -13.32 -1.36
N LEU A 90 6.26 -12.31 -0.48
CA LEU A 90 4.98 -11.77 -0.06
C LEU A 90 4.15 -11.23 -1.23
N CYS A 91 4.77 -10.67 -2.28
CA CYS A 91 4.05 -10.18 -3.46
C CYS A 91 3.26 -11.25 -4.21
N PHE A 92 3.47 -12.54 -3.94
CA PHE A 92 2.70 -13.65 -4.52
C PHE A 92 1.49 -14.09 -3.69
N THR A 93 1.31 -13.58 -2.48
CA THR A 93 0.25 -14.04 -1.57
C THR A 93 -1.03 -13.22 -1.66
N PHE A 94 -1.21 -12.44 -2.73
CA PHE A 94 -2.41 -11.62 -2.91
C PHE A 94 -3.61 -12.46 -3.36
N ALA A 95 -4.56 -12.68 -2.47
CA ALA A 95 -5.69 -13.59 -2.68
C ALA A 95 -6.62 -13.23 -3.86
N ARG A 96 -6.62 -11.98 -4.36
CA ARG A 96 -7.56 -11.54 -5.40
C ARG A 96 -7.08 -11.83 -6.83
N CYS A 97 -5.84 -12.27 -7.05
CA CYS A 97 -5.37 -12.66 -8.38
C CYS A 97 -4.27 -13.72 -8.34
N THR A 98 -4.05 -14.39 -9.47
CA THR A 98 -3.04 -15.45 -9.64
C THR A 98 -1.72 -14.90 -10.22
N LYS A 99 -1.42 -13.62 -9.97
CA LYS A 99 -0.24 -12.92 -10.49
C LYS A 99 0.44 -12.16 -9.36
N PRO A 100 1.78 -12.02 -9.37
CA PRO A 100 2.45 -11.20 -8.37
C PRO A 100 2.02 -9.73 -8.50
N VAL A 101 1.79 -9.09 -7.36
CA VAL A 101 1.37 -7.70 -7.28
C VAL A 101 2.54 -6.75 -7.07
N SER A 102 2.34 -5.49 -7.45
CA SER A 102 3.37 -4.43 -7.37
C SER A 102 3.72 -3.99 -5.95
N LEU A 103 2.90 -4.35 -4.96
CA LEU A 103 3.00 -3.93 -3.58
C LEU A 103 2.66 -5.12 -2.70
N VAL A 104 3.40 -5.33 -1.60
CA VAL A 104 3.14 -6.47 -0.72
C VAL A 104 1.69 -6.51 -0.23
N PRO A 105 1.06 -7.69 -0.14
CA PRO A 105 -0.35 -7.83 0.19
C PRO A 105 -0.77 -7.16 1.50
N PRO A 106 0.01 -7.16 2.61
CA PRO A 106 -0.37 -6.42 3.81
C PRO A 106 -0.63 -4.94 3.57
N VAL A 107 0.24 -4.27 2.80
CA VAL A 107 0.06 -2.84 2.45
C VAL A 107 -1.08 -2.67 1.46
N TYR A 108 -1.20 -3.57 0.49
CA TYR A 108 -2.32 -3.54 -0.47
C TYR A 108 -3.68 -3.72 0.24
N TYR A 109 -3.77 -4.63 1.20
CA TYR A 109 -4.98 -4.85 2.00
C TYR A 109 -5.30 -3.66 2.89
N ALA A 110 -4.30 -3.03 3.50
CA ALA A 110 -4.50 -1.79 4.24
C ALA A 110 -5.11 -0.68 3.35
N ASP A 111 -4.63 -0.53 2.11
CA ASP A 111 -5.21 0.39 1.14
C ASP A 111 -6.68 0.06 0.81
N LEU A 112 -7.01 -1.23 0.66
CA LEU A 112 -8.39 -1.68 0.40
C LEU A 112 -9.31 -1.41 1.61
N VAL A 113 -8.83 -1.67 2.83
CA VAL A 113 -9.54 -1.36 4.08
C VAL A 113 -9.79 0.13 4.20
N ALA A 114 -8.77 0.96 3.96
CA ALA A 114 -8.89 2.43 4.01
C ALA A 114 -9.89 2.94 2.95
N TYR A 115 -9.82 2.40 1.73
CA TYR A 115 -10.78 2.71 0.68
C TYR A 115 -12.21 2.35 1.09
N ARG A 116 -12.41 1.16 1.68
CA ARG A 116 -13.71 0.71 2.17
C ARG A 116 -14.22 1.57 3.33
N GLY A 117 -13.35 1.96 4.25
CA GLY A 117 -13.66 2.90 5.34
C GLY A 117 -14.14 4.24 4.82
N ARG A 118 -13.49 4.78 3.77
CA ARG A 118 -13.96 6.00 3.10
C ARG A 118 -15.36 5.85 2.52
N GLN A 119 -15.67 4.73 1.85
CA GLN A 119 -17.02 4.50 1.31
C GLN A 119 -18.10 4.50 2.40
N TYR A 120 -17.81 3.91 3.56
CA TYR A 120 -18.73 3.90 4.69
C TYR A 120 -18.90 5.29 5.30
N TYR A 121 -17.83 6.07 5.37
CA TYR A 121 -17.87 7.44 5.86
C TYR A 121 -18.73 8.33 4.95
N GLU A 122 -18.51 8.27 3.64
CA GLU A 122 -19.30 9.02 2.64
C GLU A 122 -20.79 8.62 2.66
N ALA A 123 -21.10 7.33 2.85
CA ALA A 123 -22.48 6.86 2.97
C ALA A 123 -23.19 7.38 4.24
N LEU A 124 -22.46 7.51 5.34
CA LEU A 124 -22.97 8.07 6.59
C LEU A 124 -23.24 9.58 6.45
N GLU A 125 -22.30 10.35 5.90
CA GLU A 125 -22.49 11.78 5.65
C GLU A 125 -23.65 12.03 4.67
N GLY A 126 -23.73 11.27 3.58
CA GLY A 126 -24.84 11.36 2.62
C GLY A 126 -26.20 11.04 3.24
N SER A 127 -26.24 10.08 4.18
CA SER A 127 -27.45 9.73 4.94
C SER A 127 -27.81 10.79 5.99
N ALA A 128 -26.82 11.42 6.62
CA ALA A 128 -27.05 12.52 7.56
C ALA A 128 -27.60 13.75 6.84
N LEU A 129 -27.11 14.06 5.64
CA LEU A 129 -27.62 15.13 4.78
C LEU A 129 -29.05 14.85 4.29
N SER A 130 -29.38 13.59 3.95
CA SER A 130 -30.74 13.23 3.56
C SER A 130 -31.72 13.23 4.73
N ALA A 131 -31.30 12.81 5.92
CA ALA A 131 -32.11 12.94 7.15
C ALA A 131 -32.34 14.43 7.52
N SER A 132 -31.32 15.28 7.35
CA SER A 132 -31.40 16.73 7.62
C SER A 132 -32.17 17.51 6.56
N SER A 133 -32.39 16.94 5.37
CA SER A 133 -33.22 17.54 4.31
C SER A 133 -34.72 17.52 4.60
N SER A 134 -35.14 16.93 5.73
CA SER A 134 -36.47 17.14 6.33
C SER A 134 -36.61 18.48 7.07
N SER A 135 -35.53 19.26 7.18
CA SER A 135 -35.53 20.62 7.71
C SER A 135 -34.81 21.59 6.76
N LEU A 136 -35.58 22.40 6.04
CA LEU A 136 -35.09 23.38 5.08
C LEU A 136 -34.26 24.48 5.78
N SER A 137 -32.99 24.66 5.43
CA SER A 137 -32.36 25.99 5.32
C SER A 137 -31.10 25.97 4.45
N THR A 138 -30.97 27.02 3.65
CA THR A 138 -30.02 27.20 2.55
C THR A 138 -28.71 27.83 3.05
N SER A 139 -27.60 27.44 2.39
CA SER A 139 -26.25 28.00 2.41
C SER A 139 -25.33 27.61 3.57
N SER A 140 -24.30 26.82 3.25
CA SER A 140 -22.92 27.35 3.19
C SER A 140 -21.96 26.32 2.59
N ARG A 141 -21.12 26.78 1.66
CA ARG A 141 -19.92 26.08 1.17
C ARG A 141 -19.09 25.62 2.36
N THR A 142 -18.85 24.32 2.49
CA THR A 142 -17.91 23.80 3.48
C THR A 142 -16.49 23.93 2.94
N THR A 143 -15.83 24.98 3.41
CA THR A 143 -14.37 24.98 3.58
C THR A 143 -13.98 23.73 4.38
N LEU A 144 -12.96 23.00 3.94
CA LEU A 144 -12.34 21.94 4.73
C LEU A 144 -11.75 22.57 6.00
N SER A 145 -12.56 22.69 7.05
CA SER A 145 -12.04 22.91 8.39
C SER A 145 -11.37 21.61 8.81
N SER A 146 -10.14 21.71 9.29
CA SER A 146 -9.46 20.70 10.09
C SER A 146 -10.28 20.42 11.35
N SER A 147 -11.36 19.67 11.24
CA SER A 147 -12.10 19.16 12.38
C SER A 147 -11.30 18.02 12.98
N SER A 148 -10.96 18.18 14.26
CA SER A 148 -10.48 17.12 15.13
C SER A 148 -11.23 15.82 14.83
N PHE A 149 -10.51 14.70 14.68
CA PHE A 149 -11.11 13.37 14.56
C PHE A 149 -12.04 13.14 15.75
N ASP A 150 -13.34 13.34 15.54
CA ASP A 150 -14.32 13.04 16.57
C ASP A 150 -14.44 11.51 16.63
N GLN A 151 -13.97 10.96 17.74
CA GLN A 151 -13.93 9.53 18.01
C GLN A 151 -15.36 8.91 18.03
N SER A 152 -16.39 9.76 18.11
CA SER A 152 -17.80 9.39 17.97
C SER A 152 -18.18 8.88 16.57
N VAL A 153 -17.35 9.14 15.54
CA VAL A 153 -17.57 8.73 14.14
C VAL A 153 -16.75 7.48 13.75
N ILE A 154 -16.12 6.79 14.72
CA ILE A 154 -15.49 5.49 14.42
C ILE A 154 -16.58 4.52 13.97
N LEU A 155 -16.61 4.26 12.67
CA LEU A 155 -17.47 3.26 12.05
C LEU A 155 -17.12 1.89 12.62
N LYS A 156 -17.91 1.45 13.59
CA LYS A 156 -17.77 0.12 14.17
C LYS A 156 -18.34 -0.90 13.20
N LEU A 157 -17.49 -1.82 12.77
CA LEU A 157 -17.90 -2.91 11.92
C LEU A 157 -18.84 -3.86 12.69
N HIS A 158 -19.73 -4.54 11.98
CA HIS A 158 -20.52 -5.63 12.57
C HIS A 158 -19.59 -6.73 13.09
N LYS A 159 -19.89 -7.29 14.27
CA LYS A 159 -19.01 -8.27 14.97
C LYS A 159 -18.61 -9.45 14.07
N ASP A 160 -19.53 -9.94 13.25
CA ASP A 160 -19.30 -11.09 12.36
C ASP A 160 -18.29 -10.80 11.25
N LEU A 161 -17.96 -9.53 11.00
CA LEU A 161 -17.03 -9.11 9.94
C LEU A 161 -15.66 -8.69 10.50
N GLU A 162 -15.50 -8.54 11.83
CA GLU A 162 -14.24 -8.05 12.44
C GLU A 162 -13.03 -8.92 12.12
N ASN A 163 -13.23 -10.24 11.99
CA ASN A 163 -12.17 -11.21 11.71
C ASN A 163 -12.23 -11.78 10.28
N VAL A 164 -12.88 -11.08 9.35
CA VAL A 164 -13.05 -11.50 7.96
C VAL A 164 -12.44 -10.44 7.04
N MET A 165 -11.87 -10.87 5.90
CA MET A 165 -11.38 -9.96 4.86
C MET A 165 -12.54 -9.37 4.02
N PHE A 166 -13.49 -8.69 4.66
CA PHE A 166 -14.70 -8.12 4.01
C PHE A 166 -14.41 -7.05 2.94
N PHE A 167 -13.16 -6.60 2.87
CA PHE A 167 -12.65 -5.59 1.93
C PHE A 167 -12.03 -6.22 0.66
N CYS A 168 -11.89 -7.55 0.62
CA CYS A 168 -11.37 -8.27 -0.54
C CYS A 168 -12.40 -8.44 -1.66
#